data_AF-A0A7X7E8P7-F1
#
_entry.id   AF-A0A7X7E8P7-F1
#
_cell.length_a   1.000
_cell.length_b   1.000
_cell.length_c   1.000
_cell.angle_alpha   90.00
_cell.angle_beta   90.00
_cell.angle_gamma   90.00
#
_symmetry.space_group_name_H-M   'P 1'
#
loop_
_entity.id
_entity.type
_entity.pdbx_description
1 polymer ?
#
loop_
_entity_poly.entity_id
_entity_poly.type
_entity_poly.pdbx_seq_one_letter_code
_entity_poly.pdbx_strand_id
1 'polypeptide(L)'
;MYVLPTATGLERDYLRALYELAGRKAKNAVSHFEVRSELGRSDDEAERACDFWADRGIVEWSSLGHVALTHLGLRRAERLAVKGWSHTPF
;
A
#
# COMPACT_ATOMS: atom_id res chain seq x y z
N MET A 1 20.39 15.20 5.36
CA MET A 1 20.24 14.31 4.20
C MET A 1 19.28 13.20 4.64
N TYR A 2 17.98 13.31 4.34
CA TYR A 2 17.00 12.32 4.81
C TYR A 2 17.06 11.10 3.88
N VAL A 3 17.65 10.01 4.36
CA VAL A 3 17.49 8.70 3.73
C VAL A 3 16.03 8.32 3.96
N LEU A 4 15.20 8.42 2.92
CA LEU A 4 13.81 7.96 3.02
C LEU A 4 13.84 6.48 3.43
N PRO A 5 13.14 6.09 4.51
CA PRO A 5 13.10 4.69 4.91
C PRO A 5 12.60 3.85 3.73
N THR A 6 13.33 2.77 3.43
CA THR A 6 12.87 1.73 2.51
C THR A 6 11.59 1.12 3.09
N ALA A 7 10.64 0.76 2.22
CA ALA A 7 9.42 0.08 2.67
C ALA A 7 9.81 -1.21 3.40
N THR A 8 9.36 -1.36 4.65
CA THR A 8 9.55 -2.58 5.44
C THR A 8 8.64 -3.69 4.92
N GLY A 9 8.67 -4.87 5.56
CA GLY A 9 7.76 -5.96 5.21
C GLY A 9 6.29 -5.56 5.29
N LEU A 10 5.93 -4.77 6.31
CA LEU A 10 4.54 -4.38 6.56
C LEU A 10 3.99 -3.46 5.46
N GLU A 11 4.74 -2.43 5.05
CA GLU A 11 4.26 -1.52 3.99
C GLU A 11 4.18 -2.24 2.65
N ARG A 12 5.08 -3.19 2.39
CA ARG A 12 5.00 -4.02 1.18
C ARG A 12 3.78 -4.91 1.18
N ASP A 13 3.53 -5.59 2.30
CA ASP A 13 2.35 -6.44 2.46
C ASP A 13 1.06 -5.62 2.35
N TYR A 14 1.04 -4.41 2.92
CA TYR A 14 -0.08 -3.48 2.81
C TYR A 14 -0.35 -3.09 1.36
N LEU A 15 0.69 -2.67 0.62
CA LEU A 15 0.55 -2.31 -0.78
C LEU A 15 0.10 -3.50 -1.65
N ARG A 16 0.54 -4.72 -1.31
CA ARG A 16 0.09 -5.95 -1.96
C ARG A 16 -1.38 -6.22 -1.72
N ALA A 17 -1.81 -6.19 -0.45
CA ALA A 17 -3.20 -6.43 -0.09
C ALA A 17 -4.12 -5.41 -0.78
N LEU A 18 -3.78 -4.12 -0.70
CA LEU A 18 -4.53 -3.07 -1.39
C LEU A 18 -4.56 -3.26 -2.91
N TYR A 19 -3.44 -3.67 -3.53
CA TYR A 19 -3.37 -3.90 -4.98
C TYR A 19 -4.27 -5.05 -5.46
N GLU A 20 -4.29 -6.17 -4.73
CA GLU A 20 -5.16 -7.30 -5.08
C GLU A 20 -6.63 -6.97 -4.79
N LEU A 21 -6.95 -6.36 -3.64
CA LEU A 21 -8.30 -5.95 -3.28
C LEU A 21 -8.87 -4.87 -4.22
N ALA A 22 -8.04 -3.94 -4.68
CA ALA A 22 -8.42 -2.94 -5.66
C ALA A 22 -8.64 -3.53 -7.07
N GLY A 23 -8.43 -4.85 -7.26
CA GLY A 23 -8.56 -5.50 -8.56
C GLY A 23 -7.56 -4.99 -9.58
N ARG A 24 -6.37 -4.56 -9.11
CA ARG A 24 -5.28 -4.03 -9.95
C ARG A 24 -5.67 -2.77 -10.73
N LYS A 25 -6.58 -1.97 -10.17
CA LYS A 25 -7.05 -0.71 -10.76
C LYS A 25 -6.69 0.46 -9.85
N ALA A 26 -6.20 1.54 -10.47
CA ALA A 26 -6.03 2.82 -9.78
C ALA A 26 -7.40 3.44 -9.47
N LYS A 27 -7.47 4.25 -8.41
CA LYS A 27 -8.66 4.98 -7.96
C LYS A 27 -9.84 4.09 -7.56
N ASN A 28 -9.65 2.77 -7.51
CA ASN A 28 -10.64 1.88 -6.92
C ASN A 28 -10.49 1.97 -5.40
N ALA A 29 -11.49 2.54 -4.74
CA ALA A 29 -11.49 2.74 -3.31
C ALA A 29 -11.81 1.41 -2.59
N VAL A 30 -10.91 1.00 -1.71
CA VAL A 30 -11.02 -0.21 -0.88
C VAL A 30 -11.17 0.22 0.56
N SER A 31 -11.98 -0.49 1.34
CA SER A 31 -12.11 -0.19 2.77
C SER A 31 -10.79 -0.44 3.49
N HIS A 32 -10.31 0.54 4.28
CA HIS A 32 -9.12 0.35 5.12
C HIS A 32 -9.25 -0.87 6.04
N PHE A 33 -10.48 -1.10 6.53
CA PHE A 33 -10.80 -2.25 7.36
C PHE A 33 -10.60 -3.58 6.63
N GLU A 34 -10.93 -3.68 5.34
CA GLU A 34 -10.72 -4.89 4.54
C GLU A 34 -9.23 -5.16 4.34
N VAL A 35 -8.45 -4.12 4.03
CA VAL A 35 -6.98 -4.24 3.90
C VAL A 35 -6.37 -4.71 5.23
N ARG A 36 -6.80 -4.13 6.35
CA ARG A 36 -6.37 -4.55 7.70
C ARG A 36 -6.74 -6.00 7.99
N SER A 37 -7.97 -6.40 7.67
CA SER A 37 -8.46 -7.76 7.89
C SER A 37 -7.66 -8.78 7.11
N GLU A 38 -7.31 -8.47 5.85
CA GLU A 38 -6.47 -9.32 5.00
C GLU A 38 -5.05 -9.49 5.57
N LEU A 39 -4.51 -8.43 6.17
CA LEU A 39 -3.16 -8.46 6.76
C LEU A 39 -3.10 -9.16 8.12
N GLY A 40 -4.24 -9.31 8.80
CA GLY A 40 -4.29 -9.80 10.18
C GLY A 40 -3.53 -8.91 11.17
N ARG A 41 -3.44 -7.60 10.89
CA ARG A 41 -2.66 -6.62 11.66
C ARG A 41 -3.55 -5.73 12.52
N SER A 42 -2.96 -5.08 13.51
CA SER A 42 -3.70 -4.07 14.30
C SER A 42 -4.03 -2.85 13.45
N ASP A 43 -4.99 -2.05 13.91
CA ASP A 43 -5.40 -0.82 13.23
C ASP A 43 -4.22 0.15 13.09
N ASP A 44 -3.51 0.41 14.20
CA ASP A 44 -2.34 1.29 14.21
C ASP A 44 -1.21 0.81 13.27
N GLU A 45 -1.01 -0.50 13.12
CA GLU A 45 -0.02 -1.05 12.18
C GLU A 45 -0.43 -0.80 10.73
N ALA A 46 -1.69 -1.07 10.39
CA ALA A 46 -2.23 -0.86 9.06
C ALA A 46 -2.27 0.63 8.69
N GLU A 47 -2.66 1.49 9.63
CA GLU A 47 -2.72 2.94 9.44
C GLU A 47 -1.33 3.52 9.21
N ARG A 48 -0.32 3.15 10.03
CA ARG A 48 1.08 3.56 9.79
C ARG A 48 1.58 3.14 8.41
N ALA A 49 1.23 1.94 7.96
CA ALA A 49 1.61 1.47 6.63
C ALA A 49 0.89 2.23 5.51
N CYS A 50 -0.38 2.60 5.73
CA CYS A 50 -1.13 3.45 4.84
C CYS A 50 -0.50 4.84 4.72
N ASP A 51 -0.24 5.49 5.85
CA ASP A 51 0.35 6.84 5.92
C ASP A 51 1.73 6.88 5.27
N PHE A 52 2.55 5.86 5.48
CA PHE A 52 3.84 5.73 4.79
C PHE A 52 3.70 5.83 3.27
N TRP A 53 2.67 5.21 2.69
CA TRP A 53 2.40 5.26 1.25
C TRP A 53 1.68 6.54 0.83
N ALA A 54 0.84 7.10 1.70
CA ALA A 54 0.10 8.34 1.46
C ALA A 54 1.08 9.52 1.35
N ASP A 55 2.05 9.61 2.27
CA ASP A 55 3.15 10.58 2.25
C ASP A 55 3.99 10.53 0.97
N ARG A 56 3.98 9.38 0.29
CA ARG A 56 4.72 9.14 -0.97
C ARG A 56 3.84 9.26 -2.20
N GLY A 57 2.56 9.63 -2.05
CA GLY A 57 1.59 9.72 -3.14
C GLY A 57 1.31 8.39 -3.85
N ILE A 58 1.58 7.26 -3.20
CA ILE A 58 1.33 5.92 -3.71
C ILE A 58 -0.14 5.53 -3.47
N VAL A 59 -0.64 5.85 -2.29
CA VAL A 59 -2.07 5.71 -1.96
C VAL A 59 -2.64 7.08 -1.63
N GLU A 60 -3.96 7.16 -1.66
CA GLU A 60 -4.71 8.32 -1.18
C GLU A 60 -5.87 7.86 -0.31
N TRP A 61 -6.10 8.58 0.78
CA TRP A 61 -7.31 8.43 1.57
C TRP A 61 -8.48 8.99 0.77
N SER A 62 -9.48 8.13 0.54
CA SER A 62 -10.78 8.51 0.04
C SER A 62 -11.73 8.77 1.23
N SER A 63 -12.93 9.25 0.92
CA SER A 63 -13.97 9.49 1.92
C SER A 63 -14.30 8.23 2.72
N LEU A 64 -14.67 8.42 4.00
CA LEU A 64 -15.19 7.38 4.90
C LEU A 64 -14.21 6.21 5.15
N GLY A 65 -12.92 6.49 5.37
CA GLY A 65 -11.95 5.45 5.73
C GLY A 65 -11.64 4.46 4.61
N HIS A 66 -11.86 4.86 3.37
CA HIS A 66 -11.45 4.10 2.21
C HIS A 66 -10.09 4.59 1.71
N VAL A 67 -9.34 3.70 1.07
CA VAL A 67 -8.01 3.97 0.53
C VAL A 67 -7.97 3.52 -0.91
N ALA A 68 -7.30 4.29 -1.76
CA ALA A 68 -7.19 3.97 -3.18
C ALA A 68 -5.73 4.06 -3.64
N LEU A 69 -5.37 3.22 -4.60
CA LEU A 69 -4.09 3.37 -5.31
C LEU A 69 -4.16 4.58 -6.23
N THR A 70 -3.17 5.47 -6.15
CA THR A 70 -2.96 6.46 -7.20
C THR A 70 -2.45 5.77 -8.48
N HIS A 71 -2.42 6.49 -9.60
CA HIS A 71 -1.79 5.96 -10.82
C HIS A 71 -0.30 5.64 -10.61
N LEU A 72 0.38 6.40 -9.76
CA LEU A 72 1.77 6.14 -9.39
C LEU A 72 1.87 4.88 -8.52
N GLY A 73 0.97 4.71 -7.56
CA GLY A 73 0.92 3.54 -6.70
C GLY A 73 0.66 2.25 -7.44
N LEU A 74 -0.27 2.28 -8.41
CA LEU A 74 -0.54 1.13 -9.27
C LEU A 74 0.72 0.69 -10.02
N ARG A 75 1.40 1.61 -10.71
CA ARG A 75 2.66 1.30 -11.43
C ARG A 75 3.76 0.79 -10.51
N ARG A 76 3.78 1.23 -9.24
CA ARG A 76 4.72 0.72 -8.24
C ARG A 76 4.37 -0.70 -7.83
N ALA A 77 3.10 -0.97 -7.52
CA ALA A 77 2.60 -2.29 -7.16
C ALA A 77 2.81 -3.29 -8.30
N GLU A 78 2.54 -2.91 -9.56
CA GLU A 78 2.83 -3.74 -10.74
C GLU A 78 4.31 -4.10 -10.85
N ARG A 79 5.22 -3.15 -10.63
CA ARG A 79 6.66 -3.43 -10.62
C ARG A 79 7.06 -4.39 -9.52
N LEU A 80 6.45 -4.29 -8.35
CA LEU A 80 6.69 -5.21 -7.23
C LEU A 80 6.10 -6.60 -7.51
N ALA A 81 4.93 -6.68 -8.13
CA ALA A 81 4.31 -7.94 -8.54
C ALA A 81 5.19 -8.67 -9.58
N VAL A 82 5.73 -7.94 -10.56
CA VAL A 82 6.63 -8.50 -11.59
C VAL A 82 7.98 -8.93 -11.03
N LYS A 83 8.58 -8.13 -10.14
CA LYS A 83 9.91 -8.43 -9.55
C LYS A 83 9.85 -9.45 -8.41
N GLY A 84 8.65 -9.89 -8.03
CA GLY A 84 8.40 -10.53 -6.76
C GLY A 84 8.41 -9.48 -5.64
N TRP A 85 7.40 -9.56 -4.76
CA TRP A 85 7.24 -8.69 -3.59
C TRP A 85 8.39 -8.77 -2.57
N SER A 86 9.54 -9.33 -2.94
CA SER A 86 10.74 -9.62 -2.15
C SER A 86 11.97 -8.77 -2.49
N HIS A 87 11.98 -7.93 -3.53
CA HIS A 87 13.18 -7.14 -3.86
C HIS A 87 13.66 -6.19 -2.73
N THR A 88 14.67 -6.65 -1.99
CA THR A 88 15.66 -5.87 -1.26
C THR A 88 16.54 -5.17 -2.30
N PRO A 89 16.77 -3.84 -2.22
CA PRO A 89 17.87 -3.25 -2.97
C PRO A 89 19.17 -3.75 -2.33
N PHE A 90 20.04 -4.35 -3.14
CA PHE A 90 21.45 -4.53 -2.79
C PHE A 90 22.10 -3.16 -2.59
#